data_AF-A0A0D3B5S3-F1
#
_entry.id   AF-A0A0D3B5S3-F1
#
_cell.length_a   1.000
_cell.length_b   1.000
_cell.length_c   1.000
_cell.angle_alpha   90.00
_cell.angle_beta   90.00
_cell.angle_gamma   90.00
#
_symmetry.space_group_name_H-M   'P 1'
#
loop_
_entity.id
_entity.type
_entity.pdbx_description
1 polymer ?
#
loop_
_entity_poly.entity_id
_entity_poly.type
_entity_poly.pdbx_seq_one_letter_code
_entity_poly.pdbx_strand_id
1 'polypeptide(L)'
;MLFFKAEENDGEPVDDLAIMKRAYTNKKTSQIDDGLVREVVTLVQTQVQDEVSQLQTEDDESTASTNLSRGRLVGLGRRSRSVPPFSAPPPFFDAEVLTAQLKDKDDHISLLETQMAAQQAGYEAHKRLNQQMAKMMHRMYPNEVFPNVQDP
;
A
#
# COMPACT_ATOMS: atom_id res chain seq x y z
N MET A 1 -8.32 28.51 21.23
CA MET A 1 -8.09 28.16 19.81
C MET A 1 -6.70 27.55 19.74
N LEU A 2 -6.61 26.24 19.56
CA LEU A 2 -5.32 25.53 19.52
C LEU A 2 -4.84 25.53 18.06
N PHE A 3 -3.69 26.16 17.82
CA PHE A 3 -2.99 26.16 16.55
C PHE A 3 -2.28 24.82 16.37
N PHE A 4 -2.48 24.14 15.25
CA PHE A 4 -1.52 23.16 14.76
C PHE A 4 -0.83 23.77 13.55
N LYS A 5 0.35 24.33 13.79
CA LYS A 5 1.31 24.76 12.78
C LYS A 5 1.94 23.47 12.22
N ALA A 6 1.76 23.20 10.94
CA ALA A 6 2.56 22.17 10.25
C ALA A 6 3.91 22.82 9.91
N GLU A 7 4.87 22.57 10.79
CA GLU A 7 6.25 23.00 10.65
C GLU A 7 7.04 21.90 9.93
N GLU A 8 7.68 22.30 8.83
CA GLU A 8 9.01 21.85 8.41
C GLU A 8 9.18 20.36 8.06
N ASN A 9 9.27 20.08 6.75
CA ASN A 9 10.23 19.06 6.33
C ASN A 9 10.95 19.59 5.08
N ASP A 10 12.17 20.06 5.26
CA ASP A 10 13.00 20.83 4.32
C ASP A 10 13.49 20.04 3.09
N GLY A 11 12.61 19.24 2.48
CA GLY A 11 12.97 18.33 1.40
C GLY A 11 13.69 17.06 1.86
N GLU A 12 13.83 16.85 3.17
CA GLU A 12 14.27 15.57 3.74
C GLU A 12 13.16 14.51 3.56
N PRO A 13 13.48 13.33 3.00
CA PRO A 13 12.50 12.27 2.85
C PRO A 13 11.96 11.88 4.22
N VAL A 14 10.64 11.93 4.36
CA VAL A 14 9.94 11.51 5.58
C VAL A 14 10.22 10.02 5.81
N ASP A 15 10.92 9.69 6.89
CA ASP A 15 11.07 8.29 7.31
C ASP A 15 9.78 7.83 8.00
N ASP A 16 8.84 7.34 7.17
CA ASP A 16 7.54 6.84 7.59
C ASP A 16 7.69 5.69 8.61
N LEU A 17 8.76 4.89 8.52
CA LEU A 17 9.02 3.79 9.44
C LEU A 17 9.43 4.31 10.82
N ALA A 18 10.26 5.35 10.88
CA ALA A 18 10.63 6.01 12.14
C ALA A 18 9.43 6.70 12.79
N ILE A 19 8.58 7.36 12.00
CA ILE A 19 7.36 8.00 12.49
C ILE A 19 6.39 6.96 13.05
N MET A 20 6.15 5.88 12.29
CA MET A 20 5.31 4.77 12.73
C MET A 20 5.85 4.13 14.01
N LYS A 21 7.14 3.81 14.06
CA LYS A 21 7.77 3.25 15.26
C LYS A 21 7.58 4.18 16.47
N ARG A 22 7.77 5.49 16.31
CA ARG A 22 7.63 6.46 17.39
C ARG A 22 6.18 6.63 17.86
N ALA A 23 5.21 6.59 16.96
CA ALA A 23 3.79 6.76 17.27
C ALA A 23 3.24 5.61 18.13
N TYR A 24 3.70 4.37 17.88
CA TYR A 24 3.20 3.17 18.55
C TYR A 24 4.13 2.64 19.67
N THR A 25 5.22 3.36 19.98
CA THR A 25 6.11 3.00 21.09
C THR A 25 5.54 3.50 22.42
N ASN A 26 5.37 2.59 23.38
CA ASN A 26 4.95 2.91 24.73
C ASN A 26 6.11 3.57 25.50
N LYS A 27 5.89 4.79 26.00
CA LYS A 27 6.91 5.59 26.71
C LYS A 27 7.44 4.97 27.99
N LYS A 28 6.71 4.03 28.61
CA LYS A 28 7.12 3.35 29.84
C LYS A 28 8.02 2.15 29.58
N THR A 29 7.78 1.42 28.50
CA THR A 29 8.49 0.17 28.16
C THR A 29 9.49 0.35 27.03
N SER A 30 9.42 1.46 26.29
CA SER A 30 10.18 1.72 25.06
C SER A 30 9.98 0.64 23.98
N GLN A 31 8.87 -0.09 24.05
CA GLN A 31 8.50 -1.14 23.10
C GLN A 31 7.25 -0.73 22.31
N ILE A 32 7.14 -1.26 21.09
CA ILE A 32 5.93 -1.14 20.29
C ILE A 32 4.84 -2.00 20.92
N ASP A 33 3.76 -1.37 21.36
CA ASP A 33 2.65 -2.03 22.08
C ASP A 33 1.66 -2.69 21.10
N ASP A 34 1.59 -2.15 19.88
CA ASP A 34 0.77 -2.70 18.81
C ASP A 34 1.48 -3.89 18.13
N GLY A 35 0.84 -5.06 18.18
CA GLY A 35 1.40 -6.30 17.65
C GLY A 35 1.65 -6.27 16.13
N LEU A 36 0.78 -5.60 15.37
CA LEU A 36 0.88 -5.52 13.92
C LEU A 36 1.98 -4.54 13.52
N VAL A 37 2.03 -3.37 14.17
CA VAL A 37 3.09 -2.38 13.92
C VAL A 37 4.45 -2.95 14.28
N ARG A 38 4.53 -3.76 15.35
CA ARG A 38 5.76 -4.45 15.71
C ARG A 38 6.21 -5.40 14.59
N GLU A 39 5.31 -6.21 14.05
CA GLU A 39 5.62 -7.16 12.97
C GLU A 39 6.07 -6.44 11.69
N VAL A 40 5.36 -5.39 11.29
CA VAL A 40 5.71 -4.56 10.12
C VAL A 40 7.09 -3.92 10.30
N VAL A 41 7.37 -3.31 11.46
CA VAL A 41 8.67 -2.68 11.73
C VAL A 41 9.79 -3.72 11.71
N THR A 42 9.57 -4.91 12.28
CA THR A 42 10.57 -5.97 12.26
C THR A 42 10.83 -6.49 10.85
N LEU A 43 9.78 -6.72 10.06
CA LEU A 43 9.90 -7.26 8.70
C LEU A 43 10.68 -6.30 7.80
N VAL A 44 10.34 -5.01 7.85
CA VAL A 44 11.01 -3.99 7.05
C VAL A 44 12.46 -3.82 7.49
N GLN A 45 12.75 -3.82 8.79
CA GLN A 45 14.13 -3.74 9.29
C GLN A 45 14.97 -4.95 8.88
N THR A 46 14.43 -6.17 8.95
CA THR A 46 15.15 -7.38 8.53
C THR A 46 15.40 -7.38 7.02
N GLN A 47 14.42 -6.96 6.22
CA GLN A 47 14.53 -6.96 4.76
C GLN A 47 15.55 -5.93 4.26
N VAL A 48 15.52 -4.71 4.81
CA VAL A 48 16.51 -3.67 4.48
C VAL A 48 17.92 -4.10 4.89
N GLN A 49 18.07 -4.82 5.99
CA GLN A 49 19.38 -5.30 6.46
C GLN A 49 19.93 -6.48 5.64
N ASP A 50 19.07 -7.42 5.21
CA ASP A 50 19.45 -8.55 4.36
C ASP A 50 19.81 -8.13 2.93
N GLU A 51 19.17 -7.08 2.41
CA GLU A 51 19.51 -6.49 1.11
C GLU A 51 20.84 -5.70 1.17
N VAL A 52 21.11 -4.98 2.25
CA VAL A 52 22.39 -4.27 2.46
C VAL A 52 23.55 -5.26 2.70
N SER A 53 23.31 -6.39 3.34
CA SER A 53 24.34 -7.42 3.61
C SER A 53 24.80 -8.17 2.36
N GLN A 54 23.95 -8.29 1.34
CA GLN A 54 24.31 -8.96 0.08
C GLN A 54 25.23 -8.12 -0.82
N LEU A 55 25.34 -6.81 -0.60
CA LEU A 55 26.19 -5.90 -1.38
C LEU A 55 27.63 -5.78 -0.85
N GLN A 56 28.04 -6.54 0.17
CA GLN A 56 29.40 -6.52 0.74
C GLN A 56 30.18 -7.85 0.54
N THR A 57 29.88 -8.63 -0.50
CA THR A 57 30.67 -9.83 -0.83
C THR A 57 31.30 -9.75 -2.22
N GLU A 58 31.90 -8.62 -2.53
CA GLU A 58 32.89 -8.53 -3.60
C GLU A 58 34.15 -7.96 -2.95
N ASP A 59 35.28 -8.66 -3.16
CA ASP A 59 36.65 -8.36 -2.72
C ASP A 59 37.07 -8.92 -1.33
N ASP A 60 37.58 -10.16 -1.28
CA ASP A 60 39.05 -10.38 -1.33
C ASP A 60 39.42 -11.89 -1.39
N GLU A 61 40.53 -12.12 -2.06
CA GLU A 61 41.06 -13.36 -2.62
C GLU A 61 41.77 -14.26 -1.60
N SER A 62 41.40 -15.55 -1.49
CA SER A 62 42.39 -16.65 -1.49
C SER A 62 41.80 -18.04 -1.27
N THR A 63 41.97 -18.84 -2.32
CA THR A 63 42.57 -20.18 -2.33
C THR A 63 42.66 -20.92 -0.99
N ALA A 64 41.97 -22.06 -0.89
CA ALA A 64 42.62 -23.38 -0.84
C ALA A 64 41.68 -24.48 -0.31
N SER A 65 41.45 -25.49 -1.16
CA SER A 65 41.51 -26.91 -0.79
C SER A 65 40.39 -27.46 0.12
N THR A 66 39.59 -28.44 -0.27
CA THR A 66 40.04 -29.78 -0.67
C THR A 66 38.88 -30.63 -1.23
N ASN A 67 39.11 -31.15 -2.43
CA ASN A 67 38.98 -32.56 -2.84
C ASN A 67 37.59 -33.24 -2.90
N LEU A 68 37.11 -33.23 -4.14
CA LEU A 68 36.27 -34.21 -4.83
C LEU A 68 36.76 -35.66 -4.63
N SER A 69 35.96 -36.50 -3.97
CA SER A 69 35.86 -37.96 -4.20
C SER A 69 34.66 -38.45 -3.38
N ARG A 70 33.65 -39.21 -3.81
CA ARG A 70 33.40 -40.21 -4.84
C ARG A 70 31.88 -40.08 -5.15
N GLY A 71 31.39 -40.07 -6.38
CA GLY A 71 31.72 -41.01 -7.42
C GLY A 71 31.03 -42.37 -7.23
N ARG A 72 29.70 -42.44 -7.05
CA ARG A 72 28.89 -43.61 -7.44
C ARG A 72 27.59 -43.19 -8.10
N LEU A 73 27.71 -42.98 -9.41
CA LEU A 73 26.69 -43.16 -10.42
C LEU A 73 26.05 -44.56 -10.29
N VAL A 74 24.77 -44.63 -9.92
CA VAL A 74 23.92 -45.81 -10.20
C VAL A 74 22.46 -45.40 -10.36
N GLY A 75 21.89 -45.65 -11.54
CA GLY A 75 20.44 -45.85 -11.70
C GLY A 75 19.68 -44.81 -12.52
N LEU A 76 19.82 -44.85 -13.85
CA LEU A 76 18.84 -44.29 -14.78
C LEU A 76 17.53 -45.10 -14.69
N GLY A 77 16.68 -44.76 -13.71
CA GLY A 77 15.34 -45.32 -13.53
C GLY A 77 14.29 -44.44 -14.21
N ARG A 78 13.90 -44.82 -15.43
CA ARG A 78 12.78 -44.21 -16.17
C ARG A 78 11.51 -44.29 -15.33
N ARG A 79 10.94 -43.14 -14.93
CA ARG A 79 9.53 -43.06 -14.51
C ARG A 79 8.91 -41.80 -15.11
N SER A 80 8.24 -42.05 -16.23
CA SER A 80 7.07 -41.37 -16.79
C SER A 80 6.79 -39.96 -16.28
N ARG A 81 6.90 -38.98 -17.19
CA ARG A 81 6.07 -37.76 -17.13
C ARG A 81 4.63 -38.18 -16.89
N SER A 82 4.15 -38.08 -15.66
CA SER A 82 2.72 -38.04 -15.37
C SER A 82 2.28 -36.60 -15.63
N VAL A 83 1.88 -36.32 -16.87
CA VAL A 83 0.86 -35.30 -17.07
C VAL A 83 -0.36 -35.84 -16.31
N PRO A 84 -0.94 -35.11 -15.33
CA PRO A 84 -2.18 -35.57 -14.74
C PRO A 84 -3.20 -35.69 -15.89
N PRO A 85 -3.98 -36.79 -15.98
CA PRO A 85 -5.09 -36.78 -16.89
C PRO A 85 -5.96 -35.58 -16.48
N PHE A 86 -6.22 -34.69 -17.43
CA PHE A 86 -7.20 -33.61 -17.34
C PHE A 86 -8.61 -34.22 -17.26
N SER A 87 -8.85 -35.02 -16.22
CA SER A 87 -10.03 -35.88 -16.06
C SER A 87 -10.70 -35.71 -14.69
N ALA A 88 -10.21 -34.79 -13.85
CA ALA A 88 -11.03 -34.24 -12.79
C ALA A 88 -11.82 -33.07 -13.41
N PRO A 89 -13.16 -33.13 -13.47
CA PRO A 89 -13.94 -31.91 -13.64
C PRO A 89 -13.48 -30.92 -12.57
N PRO A 90 -13.27 -29.63 -12.90
CA PRO A 90 -13.03 -28.63 -11.87
C PRO A 90 -14.15 -28.73 -10.82
N PRO A 91 -13.87 -28.54 -9.51
CA PRO A 91 -14.93 -28.48 -8.52
C PRO A 91 -15.96 -27.48 -9.04
N PHE A 92 -17.17 -27.99 -9.31
CA PHE A 92 -18.16 -27.31 -10.14
C PHE A 92 -18.61 -26.03 -9.44
N PHE A 93 -17.95 -24.91 -9.74
CA PHE A 93 -18.58 -23.62 -9.61
C PHE A 93 -19.59 -23.54 -10.75
N ASP A 94 -20.86 -23.46 -10.39
CA ASP A 94 -21.95 -23.36 -11.35
C ASP A 94 -21.77 -22.07 -12.17
N ALA A 95 -21.62 -22.21 -13.49
CA ALA A 95 -21.39 -21.09 -14.39
C ALA A 95 -22.56 -20.09 -14.33
N GLU A 96 -23.78 -20.57 -14.12
CA GLU A 96 -24.95 -19.72 -13.97
C GLU A 96 -24.84 -18.83 -12.73
N VAL A 97 -24.40 -19.40 -11.61
CA VAL A 97 -24.19 -18.66 -10.35
C VAL A 97 -23.11 -17.59 -10.50
N LEU A 98 -22.02 -17.88 -11.22
CA LEU A 98 -20.97 -16.91 -11.49
C LEU A 98 -21.47 -15.75 -12.36
N THR A 99 -22.27 -16.03 -13.38
CA THR A 99 -22.84 -14.97 -14.23
C THR A 99 -23.85 -14.11 -13.50
N ALA A 100 -24.67 -14.70 -12.63
CA ALA A 100 -25.61 -13.97 -11.78
C ALA A 100 -24.88 -13.06 -10.78
N GLN A 101 -23.81 -13.56 -10.14
CA GLN A 101 -22.99 -12.75 -9.24
C GLN A 101 -22.25 -11.62 -9.96
N LEU A 102 -21.79 -11.85 -11.18
CA LEU A 102 -21.15 -10.80 -11.96
C LEU A 102 -22.13 -9.66 -12.24
N LYS A 103 -23.37 -10.01 -12.62
CA LYS A 103 -24.42 -9.02 -12.86
C LYS A 103 -24.79 -8.23 -11.59
N ASP A 104 -24.94 -8.90 -10.46
CA ASP A 104 -25.20 -8.24 -9.17
C ASP A 104 -24.09 -7.24 -8.80
N LYS A 105 -22.83 -7.62 -9.04
CA LYS A 105 -21.69 -6.72 -8.84
C LYS A 105 -21.69 -5.55 -9.83
N ASP A 106 -22.05 -5.76 -11.09
CA ASP A 106 -22.17 -4.68 -12.08
C ASP A 106 -23.28 -3.70 -11.71
N ASP A 107 -24.43 -4.19 -11.25
CA ASP A 107 -25.54 -3.35 -10.77
C ASP A 107 -25.09 -2.52 -9.55
N HIS A 108 -24.34 -3.12 -8.62
CA HIS A 108 -23.77 -2.42 -7.48
C HIS A 108 -22.71 -1.37 -7.87
N ILE A 109 -21.86 -1.65 -8.87
CA ILE A 109 -20.90 -0.67 -9.42
C ILE A 109 -21.67 0.52 -10.00
N SER A 110 -22.70 0.28 -10.81
CA SER A 110 -23.52 1.34 -11.40
C SER A 110 -24.19 2.24 -10.34
N LEU A 111 -24.68 1.64 -9.26
CA LEU A 111 -25.26 2.38 -8.13
C LEU A 111 -24.22 3.29 -7.46
N LEU A 112 -23.03 2.76 -7.16
CA LEU A 112 -21.95 3.52 -6.53
C LEU A 112 -21.47 4.66 -7.42
N GLU A 113 -21.30 4.43 -8.72
CA GLU A 113 -20.93 5.47 -9.68
C GLU A 113 -21.95 6.60 -9.72
N THR A 114 -23.23 6.25 -9.72
CA THR A 114 -24.33 7.24 -9.68
C THR A 114 -24.29 8.04 -8.38
N GLN A 115 -24.04 7.40 -7.24
CA GLN A 115 -23.91 8.08 -5.95
C GLN A 115 -22.71 9.04 -5.93
N MET A 116 -21.55 8.63 -6.45
CA MET A 116 -20.37 9.48 -6.56
C MET A 116 -20.63 10.68 -7.48
N ALA A 117 -21.27 10.45 -8.62
CA ALA A 117 -21.63 11.53 -9.56
C ALA A 117 -22.59 12.54 -8.91
N ALA A 118 -23.60 12.06 -8.17
CA ALA A 118 -24.53 12.93 -7.44
C ALA A 118 -23.82 13.73 -6.34
N GLN A 119 -22.91 13.10 -5.60
CA GLN A 119 -22.13 13.77 -4.56
C GLN A 119 -21.20 14.85 -5.14
N GLN A 120 -20.52 14.53 -6.24
CA GLN A 120 -19.66 15.48 -6.94
C GLN A 120 -20.47 16.67 -7.48
N ALA A 121 -21.62 16.42 -8.09
CA ALA A 121 -22.51 17.47 -8.55
C ALA A 121 -23.00 18.36 -7.39
N GLY A 122 -23.35 17.76 -6.24
CA GLY A 122 -23.75 18.49 -5.04
C GLY A 122 -22.63 19.38 -4.48
N TYR A 123 -21.41 18.84 -4.40
CA TYR A 123 -20.24 19.56 -3.96
C TYR A 123 -19.89 20.74 -4.90
N GLU A 124 -19.88 20.50 -6.21
CA GLU A 124 -19.61 21.54 -7.22
C GLU A 124 -20.67 22.64 -7.22
N ALA A 125 -21.95 22.29 -7.09
CA ALA A 125 -23.03 23.27 -6.97
C ALA A 125 -22.84 24.17 -5.74
N HIS A 126 -22.47 23.59 -4.60
CA HIS A 126 -22.20 24.33 -3.37
C HIS A 126 -20.97 25.24 -3.51
N LYS A 127 -19.86 24.72 -4.07
CA LYS A 127 -18.65 25.49 -4.34
C LYS A 127 -18.93 26.68 -5.27
N ARG A 128 -19.71 26.47 -6.33
CA ARG A 128 -20.12 27.54 -7.25
C ARG A 128 -20.95 28.62 -6.54
N LEU A 129 -21.90 28.24 -5.69
CA LEU A 129 -22.67 29.18 -4.86
C LEU A 129 -21.73 29.99 -3.96
N ASN A 130 -20.81 29.32 -3.28
CA ASN A 130 -19.87 29.98 -2.37
C ASN A 130 -18.96 30.97 -3.11
N GLN A 131 -18.45 30.60 -4.29
CA GLN A 131 -17.70 31.52 -5.16
C GLN A 131 -18.52 32.73 -5.60
N GLN A 132 -19.82 32.57 -5.87
CA GLN A 132 -20.68 33.71 -6.19
C GLN A 132 -20.84 34.65 -4.99
N MET A 133 -21.03 34.10 -3.80
CA MET A 133 -21.11 34.89 -2.56
C MET A 133 -19.79 35.62 -2.29
N ALA A 134 -18.65 34.94 -2.42
CA ALA A 134 -17.32 35.54 -2.28
C ALA A 134 -17.10 36.69 -3.27
N LYS A 135 -17.50 36.53 -4.54
CA LYS A 135 -17.42 37.62 -5.54
C LYS A 135 -18.33 38.79 -5.20
N MET A 136 -19.53 38.53 -4.67
CA MET A 136 -20.43 39.59 -4.22
C MET A 136 -19.84 40.35 -3.03
N MET A 137 -19.31 39.62 -2.03
CA MET A 137 -18.63 40.20 -0.88
C MET A 137 -17.43 41.06 -1.29
N HIS A 138 -16.61 40.58 -2.22
CA HIS A 138 -15.44 41.34 -2.69
C HIS A 138 -15.83 42.63 -3.42
N ARG A 139 -16.97 42.66 -4.14
CA ARG A 139 -17.47 43.89 -4.77
C ARG A 139 -18.01 44.90 -3.76
N MET A 140 -18.58 44.42 -2.66
CA MET A 140 -19.11 45.28 -1.60
C MET A 140 -17.98 45.81 -0.70
N TYR A 141 -16.93 45.01 -0.49
CA TYR A 141 -15.80 45.30 0.39
C TYR A 141 -14.46 44.98 -0.30
N PRO A 142 -13.97 45.86 -1.19
CA PRO A 142 -12.75 45.61 -1.96
C PRO A 142 -11.46 45.62 -1.12
N ASN A 143 -11.51 46.13 0.12
CA ASN A 143 -10.35 46.27 1.01
C ASN A 143 -10.22 45.11 2.03
N GLU A 144 -11.17 44.19 2.06
CA GLU A 144 -11.16 43.03 2.96
C GLU A 144 -10.40 41.87 2.29
N VAL A 145 -9.34 41.38 2.95
CA VAL A 145 -8.61 40.17 2.53
C VAL A 145 -9.30 38.97 3.16
N PHE A 146 -10.13 38.28 2.39
CA PHE A 146 -10.78 37.06 2.86
C PHE A 146 -9.77 35.88 2.88
N PRO A 147 -9.69 35.10 3.97
CA PRO A 147 -8.82 33.93 4.02
C PRO A 147 -9.26 32.90 2.99
N ASN A 148 -8.31 32.40 2.19
CA ASN A 148 -8.57 31.33 1.24
C ASN A 148 -8.86 30.04 2.02
N VAL A 149 -10.12 29.61 2.05
CA VAL A 149 -10.49 28.31 2.61
C VAL A 149 -10.09 27.28 1.57
N GLN A 150 -8.94 26.65 1.79
CA GLN A 150 -8.45 25.58 0.94
C GLN A 150 -9.44 24.40 1.04
N ASP A 151 -9.93 23.92 -0.11
CA ASP A 151 -10.65 22.65 -0.15
C ASP A 151 -9.67 21.55 0.35
N PRO A 152 -10.12 20.63 1.22
CA PRO A 152 -9.27 19.56 1.76
C PRO A 152 -8.77 18.60 0.67
#